data_AF-A0A958I7E4-F1
#
_entry.id   AF-A0A958I7E4-F1
#
_cell.length_a   1.000
_cell.length_b   1.000
_cell.length_c   1.000
_cell.angle_alpha   90.00
_cell.angle_beta   90.00
_cell.angle_gamma   90.00
#
_symmetry.space_group_name_H-M   'P 1'
#
loop_
_entity.id
_entity.type
_entity.pdbx_description
1 polymer ?
#
loop_
_entity_poly.entity_id
_entity_poly.type
_entity_poly.pdbx_seq_one_letter_code
_entity_poly.pdbx_strand_id
1 'polypeptide(L)'
;MKPAAFYFILKMMIPVILAISTIAVADESRQFPGFSTHPYGDEQVVSFNYFPEIQIHINVAATTDFDPQKPVGLALFALPNGNSIEQTVGKIVQPEDDWHFGIQHIGAQTRFLRQQIDDYNLVTVYLAANQKSWPMWKSQHSDYAEIVKSLVEHLISYFR
;
A
#
# COMPACT_ATOMS: atom_id res chain seq x y z
N MET A 1 56.05 15.84 65.57
CA MET A 1 54.72 15.41 66.04
C MET A 1 53.66 16.12 65.19
N LYS A 2 52.74 15.36 64.56
CA LYS A 2 51.69 15.75 63.57
C LYS A 2 50.63 16.75 64.14
N PRO A 3 49.78 17.48 63.35
CA PRO A 3 49.03 16.96 62.19
C PRO A 3 48.63 17.88 60.99
N ALA A 4 48.21 17.19 59.92
CA ALA A 4 47.25 17.47 58.83
C ALA A 4 46.73 18.89 58.48
N ALA A 5 46.76 19.21 57.18
CA ALA A 5 45.67 19.89 56.46
C ALA A 5 45.68 19.41 54.98
N PHE A 6 44.77 18.54 54.51
CA PHE A 6 43.36 18.78 54.14
C PHE A 6 43.22 19.41 52.72
N TYR A 7 42.79 18.55 51.78
CA TYR A 7 41.77 18.82 50.76
C TYR A 7 42.17 19.28 49.34
N PHE A 8 41.80 18.41 48.39
CA PHE A 8 41.08 18.71 47.15
C PHE A 8 41.81 19.54 46.07
N ILE A 9 42.66 18.90 45.27
CA ILE A 9 42.87 19.31 43.86
C ILE A 9 42.50 18.14 42.95
N LEU A 10 41.26 17.68 43.10
CA LEU A 10 40.65 16.69 42.20
C LEU A 10 39.16 16.99 42.06
N LYS A 11 38.81 18.17 41.55
CA LYS A 11 37.43 18.50 41.12
C LYS A 11 37.48 19.72 40.21
N MET A 12 37.53 19.50 38.90
CA MET A 12 36.78 20.26 37.88
C MET A 12 37.28 19.89 36.48
N MET A 13 37.04 18.65 36.08
CA MET A 13 36.72 18.39 34.68
C MET A 13 35.34 17.75 34.70
N ILE A 14 34.33 18.60 34.67
CA ILE A 14 32.97 18.16 34.34
C ILE A 14 33.01 17.93 32.83
N PRO A 15 32.88 16.69 32.33
CA PRO A 15 32.59 16.52 30.92
C PRO A 15 31.16 17.01 30.73
N VAL A 16 31.00 18.15 30.07
CA VAL A 16 29.72 18.56 29.49
C VAL A 16 29.46 17.55 28.39
N ILE A 17 28.76 16.46 28.74
CA ILE A 17 28.23 15.51 27.77
C ILE A 17 27.08 16.25 27.09
N LEU A 18 27.39 16.89 25.97
CA LEU A 18 26.38 17.38 25.05
C LEU A 18 25.74 16.15 24.43
N ALA A 19 24.67 15.65 25.07
CA ALA A 19 23.82 14.65 24.48
C ALA A 19 23.11 15.31 23.29
N ILE A 20 23.73 15.22 22.11
CA ILE A 20 23.05 15.47 20.85
C ILE A 20 22.08 14.30 20.71
N SER A 21 20.89 14.45 21.26
CA SER A 21 19.76 13.58 20.95
C SER A 21 19.51 13.77 19.45
N THR A 22 20.03 12.87 18.63
CA THR A 22 19.55 12.70 17.27
C THR A 22 18.08 12.31 17.41
N ILE A 23 17.20 13.28 17.18
CA ILE A 23 15.81 12.98 16.87
C ILE A 23 15.90 12.23 15.55
N ALA A 24 15.84 10.90 15.62
CA ALA A 24 15.50 10.11 14.47
C ALA A 24 14.09 10.57 14.08
N VAL A 25 14.00 11.43 13.07
CA VAL A 25 12.76 11.56 12.32
C VAL A 25 12.58 10.17 11.74
N ALA A 26 11.66 9.40 12.32
CA ALA A 26 11.20 8.19 11.67
C ALA A 26 10.73 8.65 10.29
N ASP A 27 11.42 8.19 9.25
CA ASP A 27 10.94 8.31 7.88
C ASP A 27 9.75 7.36 7.78
N GLU A 28 8.61 7.79 8.32
CA GLU A 28 7.32 7.15 8.08
C GLU A 28 6.95 7.50 6.63
N SER A 29 7.70 6.93 5.69
CA SER A 29 7.50 7.17 4.28
C SER A 29 6.08 6.73 3.94
N ARG A 30 5.19 7.70 3.74
CA ARG A 30 3.80 7.44 3.35
C ARG A 30 3.70 6.96 1.90
N GLN A 31 4.83 6.96 1.19
CA GLN A 31 5.00 6.44 -0.16
C GLN A 31 5.46 4.98 -0.12
N PHE A 32 4.74 4.10 -0.80
CA PHE A 32 5.15 2.70 -0.94
C PHE A 32 6.21 2.52 -2.05
N PRO A 33 7.30 1.76 -1.81
CA PRO A 33 8.32 1.49 -2.83
C PRO A 33 7.74 0.84 -4.09
N GLY A 34 8.06 1.39 -5.26
CA GLY A 34 7.56 0.89 -6.55
C GLY A 34 6.16 1.39 -6.93
N PHE A 35 5.49 2.14 -6.06
CA PHE A 35 4.23 2.81 -6.39
C PHE A 35 4.52 4.16 -7.04
N SER A 36 3.71 4.52 -8.03
CA SER A 36 3.68 5.85 -8.65
C SER A 36 2.39 6.57 -8.27
N THR A 37 2.38 7.90 -8.39
CA THR A 37 1.14 8.67 -8.27
C THR A 37 0.28 8.47 -9.51
N HIS A 38 -1.03 8.30 -9.32
CA HIS A 38 -1.97 8.10 -10.41
C HIS A 38 -2.05 9.38 -11.29
N PRO A 39 -2.16 9.29 -12.62
CA PRO A 39 -2.13 10.48 -13.50
C PRO A 39 -3.29 11.47 -13.29
N TYR A 40 -4.41 10.97 -12.76
CA TYR A 40 -5.66 11.72 -12.62
C TYR A 40 -6.07 11.95 -11.16
N GLY A 41 -5.17 11.72 -10.20
CA GLY A 41 -5.41 11.94 -8.78
C GLY A 41 -4.19 11.60 -7.93
N ASP A 42 -4.20 11.98 -6.65
CA ASP A 42 -2.99 11.89 -5.81
C ASP A 42 -2.77 10.49 -5.19
N GLU A 43 -3.60 9.52 -5.56
CA GLU A 43 -3.52 8.13 -5.11
C GLU A 43 -2.24 7.45 -5.57
N GLN A 44 -1.73 6.54 -4.75
CA GLN A 44 -0.56 5.75 -5.10
C GLN A 44 -1.00 4.44 -5.75
N VAL A 45 -0.37 4.09 -6.86
CA VAL A 45 -0.71 2.90 -7.64
C VAL A 45 0.52 2.10 -8.06
N VAL A 46 0.36 0.78 -8.13
CA VAL A 46 1.32 -0.12 -8.79
C VAL A 46 0.54 -1.16 -9.59
N SER A 47 1.06 -1.53 -10.75
CA SER A 47 0.48 -2.59 -11.59
C SER A 47 1.55 -3.57 -12.03
N PHE A 48 1.25 -4.87 -11.96
CA PHE A 48 2.18 -5.93 -12.35
C PHE A 48 1.41 -7.21 -12.67
N ASN A 49 2.10 -8.15 -13.33
CA ASN A 49 1.58 -9.48 -13.58
C ASN A 49 2.09 -10.45 -12.52
N TYR A 50 1.18 -11.24 -11.97
CA TYR A 50 1.46 -12.34 -11.06
C TYR A 50 1.23 -13.66 -11.80
N PHE A 51 2.22 -14.55 -11.72
CA PHE A 51 2.15 -15.82 -12.42
C PHE A 51 1.24 -16.82 -11.70
N PRO A 52 0.40 -17.59 -12.42
CA PRO A 52 0.17 -17.53 -13.87
C PRO A 52 -0.94 -16.53 -14.25
N GLU A 53 -0.64 -15.59 -15.14
CA GLU A 53 -1.63 -14.87 -15.95
C GLU A 53 -2.68 -14.04 -15.18
N ILE A 54 -2.33 -13.56 -13.98
CA ILE A 54 -3.15 -12.64 -13.19
C ILE A 54 -2.55 -11.24 -13.27
N GLN A 55 -3.25 -10.29 -13.87
CA GLN A 55 -2.91 -8.88 -13.79
C GLN A 55 -3.41 -8.31 -12.47
N ILE A 56 -2.55 -7.55 -11.79
CA ILE A 56 -2.81 -6.91 -10.51
C ILE A 56 -2.66 -5.40 -10.67
N HIS A 57 -3.61 -4.66 -10.12
CA HIS A 57 -3.50 -3.23 -9.89
C HIS A 57 -3.86 -2.92 -8.44
N ILE A 58 -2.96 -2.25 -7.72
CA ILE A 58 -3.16 -1.86 -6.33
C ILE A 58 -3.37 -0.34 -6.29
N ASN A 59 -4.42 0.09 -5.60
CA ASN A 59 -4.75 1.49 -5.35
C ASN A 59 -4.71 1.77 -3.85
N VAL A 60 -3.77 2.63 -3.46
CA VAL A 60 -3.57 3.11 -2.09
C VAL A 60 -3.97 4.59 -2.04
N ALA A 61 -4.40 5.06 -0.87
CA ALA A 61 -4.69 6.48 -0.65
C ALA A 61 -3.46 7.36 -0.96
N ALA A 62 -3.71 8.65 -1.17
CA ALA A 62 -2.63 9.62 -1.35
C ALA A 62 -1.68 9.61 -0.16
N THR A 63 -0.42 9.98 -0.38
CA THR A 63 0.58 10.07 0.70
C THR A 63 0.15 11.05 1.80
N THR A 64 -0.66 12.06 1.48
CA THR A 64 -1.21 12.99 2.48
C THR A 64 -2.26 12.35 3.37
N ASP A 65 -2.94 11.32 2.88
CA ASP A 65 -4.14 10.74 3.48
C ASP A 65 -3.87 9.35 4.08
N PHE A 66 -2.74 8.71 3.73
CA PHE A 66 -2.31 7.45 4.30
C PHE A 66 -1.68 7.67 5.69
N ASP A 67 -2.20 6.97 6.69
CA ASP A 67 -1.70 7.03 8.06
C ASP A 67 -0.88 5.77 8.41
N PRO A 68 0.46 5.85 8.47
CA PRO A 68 1.32 4.70 8.75
C PRO A 68 1.12 4.08 10.14
N GLN A 69 0.41 4.75 11.06
CA GLN A 69 0.10 4.23 12.39
C GLN A 69 -1.18 3.38 12.41
N LYS A 70 -1.98 3.43 11.34
CA LYS A 70 -3.21 2.65 11.22
C LYS A 70 -2.96 1.32 10.50
N PRO A 71 -3.66 0.24 10.88
CA PRO A 71 -3.60 -1.01 10.14
C PRO A 71 -4.07 -0.82 8.69
N VAL A 72 -3.65 -1.71 7.80
CA VAL A 72 -4.07 -1.71 6.39
C VAL A 72 -5.18 -2.75 6.18
N GLY A 73 -6.31 -2.30 5.64
CA GLY A 73 -7.39 -3.17 5.19
C GLY A 73 -7.32 -3.40 3.68
N LEU A 74 -7.19 -4.65 3.24
CA LEU A 74 -7.17 -5.02 1.82
C LEU A 74 -8.57 -5.42 1.33
N ALA A 75 -9.10 -4.71 0.35
CA ALA A 75 -10.29 -5.10 -0.41
C ALA A 75 -9.87 -5.69 -1.76
N LEU A 76 -10.05 -7.01 -1.92
CA LEU A 76 -9.67 -7.77 -3.13
C LEU A 76 -10.88 -7.93 -4.06
N PHE A 77 -10.78 -7.41 -5.28
CA PHE A 77 -11.81 -7.52 -6.30
C PHE A 77 -11.33 -8.39 -7.46
N ALA A 78 -11.90 -9.59 -7.57
CA ALA A 78 -11.82 -10.39 -8.79
C ALA A 78 -12.77 -9.77 -9.84
N LEU A 79 -12.20 -9.15 -10.87
CA LEU A 79 -13.00 -8.41 -11.85
C LEU A 79 -13.93 -9.32 -12.64
N PRO A 80 -15.16 -8.88 -12.93
CA PRO A 80 -16.10 -9.65 -13.73
C PRO A 80 -15.58 -9.84 -15.16
N ASN A 81 -16.02 -10.93 -15.78
CA ASN A 81 -15.57 -11.29 -17.11
C ASN A 81 -15.86 -10.16 -18.12
N GLY A 82 -14.90 -9.89 -19.01
CA GLY A 82 -15.00 -8.87 -20.06
C GLY A 82 -14.53 -7.47 -19.69
N ASN A 83 -14.46 -7.11 -18.39
CA ASN A 83 -14.00 -5.78 -17.97
C ASN A 83 -12.48 -5.70 -17.82
N SER A 84 -11.92 -4.55 -18.17
CA SER A 84 -10.52 -4.20 -17.86
C SER A 84 -10.40 -3.55 -16.48
N ILE A 85 -9.17 -3.49 -15.97
CA ILE A 85 -8.87 -2.78 -14.73
C ILE A 85 -9.20 -1.29 -14.88
N GLU A 86 -8.81 -0.67 -15.99
CA GLU A 86 -9.02 0.77 -16.25
C GLU A 86 -10.49 1.14 -16.27
N GLN A 87 -11.33 0.30 -16.90
CA GLN A 87 -12.78 0.44 -16.90
C GLN A 87 -13.34 0.42 -15.46
N THR A 88 -12.86 -0.52 -14.64
CA THR A 88 -13.40 -0.78 -13.29
C THR A 88 -12.89 0.21 -12.22
N VAL A 89 -11.63 0.65 -12.34
CA VAL A 89 -11.09 1.77 -11.53
C VAL A 89 -11.86 3.05 -11.85
N GLY A 90 -12.22 3.22 -13.13
CA GLY A 90 -12.82 4.43 -13.69
C GLY A 90 -11.77 5.19 -14.49
N LYS A 91 -11.98 5.29 -15.82
CA LYS A 91 -11.15 6.08 -16.74
C LYS A 91 -11.97 7.19 -17.38
N ILE A 92 -11.26 8.20 -17.87
CA ILE A 92 -11.84 9.18 -18.80
C ILE A 92 -12.11 8.45 -20.11
N VAL A 93 -13.37 8.43 -20.52
CA VAL A 93 -13.82 7.76 -21.75
C VAL A 93 -13.41 8.59 -22.96
N GLN A 94 -12.71 7.98 -23.91
CA GLN A 94 -12.38 8.54 -25.21
C GLN A 94 -13.42 8.10 -26.27
N PRO A 95 -13.59 8.84 -27.38
CA PRO A 95 -14.61 8.54 -28.40
C PRO A 95 -14.57 7.12 -28.97
N GLU A 96 -13.39 6.50 -29.01
CA GLU A 96 -13.14 5.15 -29.52
C GLU A 96 -13.11 4.05 -28.45
N ASP A 97 -13.35 4.38 -27.18
CA ASP A 97 -13.32 3.41 -26.10
C ASP A 97 -14.54 2.48 -26.13
N ASP A 98 -14.27 1.19 -25.94
CA ASP A 98 -15.28 0.16 -25.72
C ASP A 98 -15.88 0.28 -24.32
N TRP A 99 -16.77 1.27 -24.12
CA TRP A 99 -17.42 1.54 -22.84
C TRP A 99 -18.78 0.85 -22.75
N HIS A 100 -18.93 -0.02 -21.76
CA HIS A 100 -20.18 -0.74 -21.51
C HIS A 100 -20.99 -0.11 -20.36
N PHE A 101 -22.31 -0.07 -20.50
CA PHE A 101 -23.20 0.25 -19.40
C PHE A 101 -23.15 -0.87 -18.34
N GLY A 102 -23.02 -0.51 -17.05
CA GLY A 102 -23.00 -1.48 -15.94
C GLY A 102 -21.63 -1.86 -15.38
N ILE A 103 -20.56 -1.17 -15.78
CA ILE A 103 -19.23 -1.34 -15.16
C ILE A 103 -19.27 -0.80 -13.71
N GLN A 104 -18.73 -1.58 -12.78
CA GLN A 104 -18.59 -1.14 -11.38
C GLN A 104 -17.52 -0.07 -11.28
N HIS A 105 -17.88 1.12 -10.79
CA HIS A 105 -16.94 2.21 -10.52
C HIS A 105 -16.29 2.04 -9.14
N ILE A 106 -15.51 0.98 -8.95
CA ILE A 106 -14.95 0.60 -7.65
C ILE A 106 -14.06 1.71 -7.11
N GLY A 107 -13.25 2.37 -7.94
CA GLY A 107 -12.39 3.48 -7.50
C GLY A 107 -13.17 4.63 -6.86
N ALA A 108 -14.34 4.99 -7.41
CA ALA A 108 -15.19 6.02 -6.81
C ALA A 108 -15.78 5.57 -5.46
N GLN A 109 -16.20 4.30 -5.36
CA GLN A 109 -16.72 3.72 -4.11
C GLN A 109 -15.64 3.65 -3.03
N THR A 110 -14.42 3.25 -3.39
CA THR A 110 -13.27 3.26 -2.48
C THR A 110 -12.99 4.64 -1.93
N ARG A 111 -12.97 5.69 -2.78
CA ARG A 111 -12.75 7.08 -2.33
C ARG A 111 -13.84 7.55 -1.38
N PHE A 112 -15.09 7.21 -1.66
CA PHE A 112 -16.20 7.50 -0.76
C PHE A 112 -16.01 6.80 0.59
N LEU A 113 -15.69 5.50 0.60
CA LEU A 113 -15.48 4.73 1.83
C LEU A 113 -14.29 5.25 2.67
N ARG A 114 -13.19 5.67 2.04
CA ARG A 114 -12.04 6.29 2.73
C ARG A 114 -12.42 7.55 3.53
N GLN A 115 -13.51 8.24 3.17
CA GLN A 115 -14.00 9.40 3.91
C GLN A 115 -14.84 9.02 5.14
N GLN A 116 -15.27 7.76 5.24
CA GLN A 116 -16.18 7.27 6.29
C GLN A 116 -15.49 6.32 7.28
N ILE A 117 -14.33 5.76 6.90
CA ILE A 117 -13.56 4.79 7.68
C ILE A 117 -12.37 5.52 8.30
N ASP A 118 -12.18 5.37 9.61
CA ASP A 118 -11.08 6.03 10.35
C ASP A 118 -10.18 5.04 11.09
N ASP A 119 -10.57 3.77 11.20
CA ASP A 119 -9.89 2.72 11.95
C ASP A 119 -8.76 2.01 11.18
N TYR A 120 -8.75 2.09 9.84
CA TYR A 120 -7.71 1.50 8.99
C TYR A 120 -7.52 2.24 7.66
N ASN A 121 -6.35 2.05 7.04
CA ASN A 121 -6.10 2.48 5.66
C ASN A 121 -6.74 1.49 4.68
N LEU A 122 -7.78 1.90 3.96
CA LEU A 122 -8.40 1.07 2.93
C LEU A 122 -7.56 1.07 1.64
N VAL A 123 -7.05 -0.11 1.27
CA VAL A 123 -6.35 -0.37 0.01
C VAL A 123 -7.22 -1.26 -0.87
N THR A 124 -7.38 -0.88 -2.14
CA THR A 124 -8.17 -1.64 -3.12
C THR A 124 -7.23 -2.36 -4.07
N VAL A 125 -7.44 -3.65 -4.25
CA VAL A 125 -6.66 -4.49 -5.15
C VAL A 125 -7.58 -5.06 -6.22
N TYR A 126 -7.27 -4.76 -7.47
CA TYR A 126 -7.99 -5.23 -8.65
C TYR A 126 -7.22 -6.41 -9.22
N LEU A 127 -7.93 -7.53 -9.39
CA LEU A 127 -7.40 -8.78 -9.92
C LEU A 127 -8.13 -9.09 -11.23
N ALA A 128 -7.38 -9.21 -12.33
CA ALA A 128 -7.93 -9.60 -13.62
C ALA A 128 -7.18 -10.81 -14.18
N ALA A 129 -7.91 -11.85 -14.57
CA ALA A 129 -7.33 -12.92 -15.38
C ALA A 129 -7.06 -12.40 -16.80
N ASN A 130 -5.94 -12.77 -17.42
CA ASN A 130 -5.56 -12.29 -18.76
C ASN A 130 -6.63 -12.59 -19.82
N GLN A 131 -7.33 -13.73 -19.73
CA GLN A 131 -8.42 -14.08 -20.65
C GLN A 131 -9.74 -13.34 -20.33
N LYS A 132 -9.72 -12.42 -19.36
CA LYS A 132 -10.90 -11.75 -18.79
C LYS A 132 -11.99 -12.76 -18.38
N SER A 133 -11.58 -13.92 -17.86
CA SER A 133 -12.49 -14.99 -17.44
C SER A 133 -11.89 -15.84 -16.32
N TRP A 134 -12.36 -15.62 -15.08
CA TRP A 134 -11.94 -16.42 -13.92
C TRP A 134 -12.35 -17.89 -13.99
N PRO A 135 -13.55 -18.26 -14.51
CA PRO A 135 -13.89 -19.66 -14.72
C PRO A 135 -12.96 -20.35 -15.73
N MET A 136 -12.59 -19.66 -16.81
CA MET A 136 -11.65 -20.19 -17.80
C MET A 136 -10.26 -20.39 -17.19
N TRP A 137 -9.74 -19.36 -16.53
CA TRP A 137 -8.44 -19.41 -15.84
C TRP A 137 -8.42 -20.59 -14.84
N LYS A 138 -9.44 -20.71 -14.00
CA LYS A 138 -9.57 -21.83 -13.04
C LYS A 138 -9.56 -23.20 -13.72
N SER A 139 -10.19 -23.35 -14.89
CA SER A 139 -10.22 -24.62 -15.62
C SER A 139 -8.85 -25.03 -16.19
N GLN A 140 -7.93 -24.08 -16.36
CA GLN A 140 -6.60 -24.28 -16.93
C GLN A 140 -5.50 -24.49 -15.88
N HIS A 141 -5.77 -24.16 -14.61
CA HIS A 141 -4.81 -24.29 -13.51
C HIS A 141 -5.34 -25.22 -12.43
N SER A 142 -4.91 -26.49 -12.44
CA SER A 142 -5.37 -27.50 -11.47
C SER A 142 -4.98 -27.18 -10.01
N ASP A 143 -3.94 -26.37 -9.83
CA ASP A 143 -3.39 -25.88 -8.57
C ASP A 143 -3.91 -24.48 -8.17
N TYR A 144 -5.01 -24.03 -8.78
CA TYR A 144 -5.58 -22.69 -8.57
C TYR A 144 -5.71 -22.27 -7.09
N ALA A 145 -6.00 -23.22 -6.19
CA ALA A 145 -6.19 -22.92 -4.77
C ALA A 145 -4.88 -22.48 -4.11
N GLU A 146 -3.76 -23.14 -4.41
CA GLU A 146 -2.44 -22.78 -3.89
C GLU A 146 -1.93 -21.49 -4.53
N ILE A 147 -2.23 -21.27 -5.82
CA ILE A 147 -1.94 -20.00 -6.49
C ILE A 147 -2.67 -18.85 -5.80
N VAL A 148 -3.99 -18.96 -5.56
CA VAL A 148 -4.78 -17.90 -4.91
C VAL A 148 -4.29 -17.64 -3.49
N LYS A 149 -3.96 -18.70 -2.74
CA LYS A 149 -3.39 -18.56 -1.40
C LYS A 149 -2.05 -17.80 -1.43
N SER A 150 -1.12 -18.23 -2.28
CA SER A 150 0.19 -17.61 -2.44
C SER A 150 0.09 -16.15 -2.90
N LEU A 151 -0.88 -15.86 -3.78
CA LEU A 151 -1.19 -14.51 -4.22
C LEU A 151 -1.66 -13.63 -3.05
N VAL A 152 -2.60 -14.10 -2.23
CA VAL A 152 -3.09 -13.35 -1.07
C VAL A 152 -1.98 -13.12 -0.06
N GLU A 153 -1.16 -14.12 0.23
CA GLU A 153 0.02 -13.99 1.11
C GLU A 153 1.03 -12.96 0.57
N HIS A 154 1.29 -13.00 -0.74
CA HIS A 154 2.15 -12.05 -1.41
C HIS A 154 1.60 -10.62 -1.32
N LEU A 155 0.30 -10.41 -1.57
CA LEU A 155 -0.34 -9.09 -1.46
C LEU A 155 -0.31 -8.54 -0.04
N ILE A 156 -0.52 -9.39 0.96
CA ILE A 156 -0.41 -8.99 2.36
C ILE A 156 1.01 -8.56 2.70
N SER A 157 2.03 -9.19 2.11
CA SER A 157 3.44 -8.87 2.40
C SER A 157 3.87 -7.46 1.99
N TYR A 158 3.15 -6.78 1.09
CA TYR A 158 3.40 -5.38 0.71
C TYR A 158 3.11 -4.38 1.84
N PHE A 159 2.29 -4.78 2.81
CA PHE A 159 1.72 -3.88 3.83
C PHE A 159 2.02 -4.34 5.26
N ARG A 160 3.02 -5.21 5.41
CA ARG A 160 3.53 -5.69 6.71
C ARG A 160 4.84 -5.02 7.07
#